data_AF-A0A2H4SEL6-F1
#
_entry.id   AF-A0A2H4SEL6-F1
#
_cell.length_a   1.000
_cell.length_b   1.000
_cell.length_c   1.000
_cell.angle_alpha   90.00
_cell.angle_beta   90.00
_cell.angle_gamma   90.00
#
_symmetry.space_group_name_H-M   'P 1'
#
loop_
_entity.id
_entity.type
_entity.pdbx_description
1 polymer ?
#
loop_
_entity_poly.entity_id
_entity_poly.type
_entity_poly.pdbx_seq_one_letter_code
_entity_poly.pdbx_strand_id
1 'polypeptide(L)'
;MKVIIAGAGVAGPAIAFWLAKEGHDVTLVERFPSLRVAGLQVDLRNEAIEVVRRMGLLSTVRKRSVPEMGTIIVDSKGEENIVQRKLEVETESGVQGKTSAYEIMRRDLIEILHDATKENVTYRFGLSVDHYQNIKGDESSEDGPKTDKVEVTLSDGSKEQYDLLVAADGQGSRIRKHMFFYRPEEDQSRWLGVFSAYFTLPRRDYDTSFCRMYHATERRLAMTRWHAQDTGQVYLMAMSHTERFRRALDRDVASQKDAFAAVFAGMGWQEERILAALTDAEDFYADEMLQRRSTTWSHGRVVLLGDAAYCASPIAGVGSSMALIGAYVLAGELAVHGPREVGAALRSYHEVMRPLAEQSQRLPKRSLQAWLPLSSWAVKRLHVTEWVRSKGRGAQPWAKKVRDQRWLLPDYPEMCWRSRSAAWGVSVPPSTARSSLTEDSRSRSFWSPGTYSSASSVAADDIWLPSHELRKEEAARRVDTPPARPDWPLATIPSCSSCEHCSKNTGVC
;
A
#
# COMPACT_ATOMS: atom_id res chain seq x y z
N MET A 1 23.95 -9.35 10.11
CA MET A 1 23.99 -8.70 8.78
C MET A 1 23.82 -7.21 8.95
N LYS A 2 24.47 -6.43 8.09
CA LYS A 2 24.27 -4.98 7.96
C LYS A 2 23.17 -4.72 6.94
N VAL A 3 22.06 -4.12 7.35
CA VAL A 3 20.87 -3.88 6.52
C VAL A 3 20.58 -2.40 6.43
N ILE A 4 20.34 -1.90 5.21
CA ILE A 4 19.81 -0.56 5.00
C ILE A 4 18.34 -0.63 4.58
N ILE A 5 17.51 0.21 5.20
CA ILE A 5 16.09 0.34 4.90
C ILE A 5 15.85 1.74 4.36
N ALA A 6 15.26 1.86 3.17
CA ALA A 6 14.88 3.13 2.58
C ALA A 6 13.39 3.43 2.86
N GLY A 7 13.12 4.43 3.70
CA GLY A 7 11.78 4.94 4.01
C GLY A 7 11.31 4.68 5.44
N ALA A 8 10.92 5.74 6.16
CA ALA A 8 10.35 5.72 7.51
C ALA A 8 8.81 5.78 7.49
N GLY A 9 8.18 5.00 6.61
CA GLY A 9 6.73 4.81 6.58
C GLY A 9 6.24 3.83 7.66
N VAL A 10 5.25 2.99 7.35
CA VAL A 10 4.84 1.87 8.21
C VAL A 10 5.78 0.68 8.03
N ALA A 11 6.05 0.31 6.78
CA ALA A 11 6.85 -0.85 6.42
C ALA A 11 8.29 -0.80 6.97
N GLY A 12 8.96 0.35 6.88
CA GLY A 12 10.36 0.50 7.25
C GLY A 12 10.64 0.27 8.75
N PRO A 13 10.02 1.05 9.66
CA PRO A 13 10.11 0.80 11.10
C PRO A 13 9.61 -0.59 11.51
N ALA A 14 8.59 -1.13 10.83
CA ALA A 14 8.10 -2.48 11.11
C ALA A 14 9.14 -3.57 10.80
N ILE A 15 9.84 -3.51 9.65
CA ILE A 15 10.91 -4.48 9.36
C ILE A 15 12.14 -4.22 10.24
N ALA A 16 12.44 -2.94 10.53
CA ALA A 16 13.53 -2.56 11.42
C ALA A 16 13.35 -3.17 12.82
N PHE A 17 12.12 -3.18 13.35
CA PHE A 17 11.79 -3.81 14.63
C PHE A 17 12.19 -5.28 14.68
N TRP A 18 11.77 -6.05 13.67
CA TRP A 18 12.06 -7.48 13.62
C TRP A 18 13.55 -7.75 13.40
N LEU A 19 14.19 -7.03 12.48
CA LEU A 19 15.62 -7.21 12.21
C LEU A 19 16.50 -6.81 13.40
N ALA A 20 16.18 -5.72 14.11
CA ALA A 20 16.91 -5.33 15.31
C ALA A 20 16.73 -6.38 16.44
N LYS A 21 15.53 -6.95 16.58
CA LYS A 21 15.25 -8.04 17.54
C LYS A 21 16.08 -9.31 17.27
N GLU A 22 16.35 -9.61 16.01
CA GLU A 22 17.22 -10.73 15.60
C GLU A 22 18.72 -10.36 15.62
N GLY A 23 19.09 -9.16 16.09
CA GLY A 23 20.48 -8.74 16.26
C GLY A 23 21.18 -8.30 14.98
N HIS A 24 20.43 -7.92 13.94
CA HIS A 24 21.01 -7.28 12.76
C HIS A 24 21.41 -5.83 13.04
N ASP A 25 22.45 -5.35 12.34
CA ASP A 25 22.83 -3.93 12.33
C ASP A 25 21.97 -3.21 11.29
N VAL A 26 21.06 -2.35 11.75
CA VAL A 26 20.01 -1.76 10.93
C VAL A 26 20.19 -0.25 10.84
N THR A 27 20.36 0.25 9.61
CA THR A 27 20.29 1.67 9.27
C THR A 27 18.99 1.95 8.51
N LEU A 28 18.20 2.93 8.94
CA LEU A 28 17.03 3.40 8.24
C LEU A 28 17.25 4.83 7.75
N VAL A 29 17.12 5.04 6.44
CA VAL A 29 17.22 6.37 5.82
C VAL A 29 15.84 6.88 5.40
N GLU A 30 15.57 8.16 5.62
CA GLU A 30 14.33 8.83 5.25
C GLU A 30 14.62 10.15 4.57
N ARG A 31 14.01 10.38 3.40
CA ARG A 31 14.23 11.58 2.57
C ARG A 31 13.77 12.86 3.25
N PHE A 32 12.74 12.78 4.08
CA PHE A 32 12.25 13.93 4.84
C PHE A 32 13.17 14.23 6.03
N PRO A 33 13.34 15.51 6.44
CA PRO A 33 14.21 15.90 7.54
C PRO A 33 13.72 15.44 8.91
N SER A 34 12.49 14.92 8.99
CA SER A 34 11.89 14.36 10.20
C SER A 34 10.87 13.29 9.83
N LEU A 35 10.41 12.52 10.82
CA LEU A 35 9.29 11.59 10.64
C LEU A 35 8.09 12.33 10.06
N ARG A 36 7.49 11.74 9.02
CA ARG A 36 6.29 12.32 8.41
C ARG A 36 5.08 11.98 9.26
N VAL A 37 4.65 12.98 10.01
CA VAL A 37 3.56 12.92 10.96
C VAL A 37 2.19 13.30 10.40
N ALA A 38 2.10 13.57 9.09
CA ALA A 38 0.83 13.76 8.40
C ALA A 38 0.35 12.41 7.80
N GLY A 39 -0.96 12.19 7.78
CA GLY A 39 -1.51 11.02 7.11
C GLY A 39 -2.96 10.69 7.47
N LEU A 40 -3.51 9.80 6.67
CA LEU A 40 -4.89 9.31 6.79
C LEU A 40 -5.05 8.40 8.01
N GLN A 41 -6.29 8.15 8.40
CA GLN A 41 -6.63 7.01 9.24
C GLN A 41 -6.29 5.71 8.50
N VAL A 42 -5.76 4.74 9.25
CA VAL A 42 -5.40 3.42 8.73
C VAL A 42 -6.02 2.34 9.60
N ASP A 43 -6.47 1.27 8.95
CA ASP A 43 -7.00 0.11 9.64
C ASP A 43 -5.93 -0.96 9.84
N LEU A 44 -5.83 -1.47 11.06
CA LEU A 44 -5.25 -2.78 11.30
C LEU A 44 -6.35 -3.84 11.20
N ARG A 45 -6.15 -4.81 10.33
CA ARG A 45 -7.12 -5.87 10.03
C ARG A 45 -6.49 -7.25 10.13
N ASN A 46 -7.30 -8.21 10.57
CA ASN A 46 -6.99 -9.64 10.53
C ASN A 46 -5.59 -9.97 11.10
N GLU A 47 -4.74 -10.60 10.29
CA GLU A 47 -3.41 -11.09 10.68
C GLU A 47 -2.44 -9.96 11.07
N ALA A 48 -2.69 -8.71 10.67
CA ALA A 48 -1.86 -7.58 11.10
C ALA A 48 -2.02 -7.26 12.60
N ILE A 49 -3.22 -7.51 13.16
CA ILE A 49 -3.46 -7.36 14.61
C ILE A 49 -2.58 -8.36 15.38
N GLU A 50 -2.52 -9.60 14.87
CA GLU A 50 -1.67 -10.65 15.40
C GLU A 50 -0.18 -10.29 15.31
N VAL A 51 0.28 -9.72 14.20
CA VAL A 51 1.66 -9.22 14.07
C VAL A 51 1.95 -8.16 15.14
N VAL A 52 1.10 -7.15 15.27
CA VAL A 52 1.28 -6.09 16.28
C VAL A 52 1.21 -6.63 17.72
N ARG A 53 0.42 -7.67 17.95
CA ARG A 53 0.40 -8.41 19.22
C ARG A 53 1.73 -9.11 19.49
N ARG A 54 2.33 -9.77 18.48
CA ARG A 54 3.67 -10.39 18.59
C ARG A 54 4.78 -9.36 18.82
N MET A 55 4.62 -8.14 18.29
CA MET A 55 5.49 -7.01 18.60
C MET A 55 5.31 -6.50 20.03
N GLY A 56 4.24 -6.90 20.72
CA GLY A 56 3.87 -6.39 22.05
C GLY A 56 3.35 -4.95 22.04
N LEU A 57 2.94 -4.43 20.88
CA LEU A 57 2.51 -3.05 20.70
C LEU A 57 0.99 -2.87 20.66
N LEU A 58 0.22 -3.97 20.75
CA LEU A 58 -1.23 -3.95 20.58
C LEU A 58 -1.95 -3.05 21.60
N SER A 59 -1.52 -3.07 22.86
CA SER A 59 -2.09 -2.23 23.91
C SER A 59 -1.83 -0.74 23.65
N THR A 60 -0.63 -0.39 23.17
CA THR A 60 -0.26 0.99 22.80
C THR A 60 -1.07 1.47 21.60
N VAL A 61 -1.22 0.64 20.57
CA VAL A 61 -2.06 0.96 19.41
C VAL A 61 -3.50 1.19 19.84
N ARG A 62 -4.07 0.30 20.67
CA ARG A 62 -5.46 0.43 21.15
C ARG A 62 -5.70 1.73 21.91
N LYS A 63 -4.71 2.21 22.68
CA LYS A 63 -4.80 3.48 23.42
C LYS A 63 -4.78 4.71 22.50
N ARG A 64 -4.19 4.61 21.31
CA ARG A 64 -4.13 5.69 20.30
C ARG A 64 -5.13 5.49 19.16
N SER A 65 -6.01 4.48 19.23
CA SER A 65 -7.05 4.28 18.22
C SER A 65 -8.02 5.47 18.16
N VAL A 66 -8.48 5.80 16.97
CA VAL A 66 -9.44 6.90 16.78
C VAL A 66 -10.81 6.52 17.37
N PRO A 67 -11.49 7.44 18.07
CA PRO A 67 -12.80 7.20 18.66
C PRO A 67 -13.93 7.31 17.62
N GLU A 68 -13.74 6.74 16.42
CA GLU A 68 -14.77 6.71 15.39
C GLU A 68 -15.94 5.83 15.85
N MET A 69 -17.17 6.38 15.84
CA MET A 69 -18.39 5.70 16.31
C MET A 69 -19.02 4.79 15.25
N GLY A 70 -18.55 4.88 14.01
CA GLY A 70 -19.07 4.16 12.86
C GLY A 70 -19.22 5.07 11.64
N THR A 71 -20.03 4.64 10.68
CA THR A 71 -20.24 5.31 9.40
C THR A 71 -21.71 5.72 9.22
N ILE A 72 -21.94 6.94 8.73
CA ILE A 72 -23.25 7.46 8.34
C ILE A 72 -23.23 7.80 6.86
N ILE A 73 -24.22 7.32 6.11
CA ILE A 73 -24.44 7.73 4.72
C ILE A 73 -25.51 8.82 4.72
N VAL A 74 -25.16 9.98 4.16
CA VAL A 74 -26.02 11.17 4.11
C VAL A 74 -26.53 11.43 2.68
N ASP A 75 -27.60 12.21 2.53
CA ASP A 75 -28.00 12.77 1.24
C ASP A 75 -27.41 14.17 0.97
N SER A 76 -27.86 14.80 -0.13
CA SER A 76 -27.42 16.14 -0.53
C SER A 76 -27.88 17.26 0.40
N LYS A 77 -28.78 17.00 1.36
CA LYS A 77 -29.18 17.94 2.41
C LYS A 77 -28.49 17.65 3.74
N GLY A 78 -27.75 16.54 3.82
CA GLY A 78 -27.10 16.08 5.05
C GLY A 78 -27.97 15.19 5.92
N GLU A 79 -29.15 14.80 5.45
CA GLU A 79 -30.06 13.92 6.20
C GLU A 79 -29.47 12.51 6.28
N GLU A 80 -29.52 11.92 7.47
CA GLU A 80 -28.90 10.62 7.77
C GLU A 80 -29.77 9.49 7.24
N ASN A 81 -29.41 8.92 6.08
CA ASN A 81 -30.16 7.83 5.45
C ASN A 81 -29.88 6.47 6.10
N ILE A 82 -28.62 6.23 6.47
CA ILE A 82 -28.13 4.92 6.94
C ILE A 82 -27.08 5.15 8.01
N VAL A 83 -27.32 4.62 9.20
CA VAL A 83 -26.37 4.65 10.32
C VAL A 83 -25.84 3.25 10.56
N GLN A 84 -24.54 3.07 10.36
CA GLN A 84 -23.80 1.83 10.63
C GLN A 84 -22.86 2.08 11.81
N ARG A 85 -23.26 1.67 13.02
CA ARG A 85 -22.43 1.83 14.22
C ARG A 85 -21.24 0.86 14.20
N LYS A 86 -20.12 1.30 14.77
CA LYS A 86 -18.92 0.47 14.99
C LYS A 86 -19.29 -0.73 15.86
N LEU A 87 -18.78 -1.90 15.48
CA LEU A 87 -18.91 -3.10 16.31
C LEU A 87 -17.87 -2.99 17.44
N GLU A 88 -18.33 -3.04 18.69
CA GLU A 88 -17.44 -2.93 19.87
C GLU A 88 -16.63 -4.20 20.14
N VAL A 89 -17.09 -5.35 19.63
CA VAL A 89 -16.49 -6.67 19.89
C VAL A 89 -16.17 -7.35 18.57
N GLU A 90 -14.88 -7.58 18.31
CA GLU A 90 -14.46 -8.60 17.36
C GLU A 90 -14.89 -9.94 17.95
N THR A 91 -15.93 -10.54 17.37
CA THR A 91 -16.29 -11.91 17.73
C THR A 91 -15.17 -12.84 17.27
N GLU A 92 -14.91 -13.93 18.00
CA GLU A 92 -13.99 -15.01 17.62
C GLU A 92 -14.23 -15.57 16.19
N SER A 93 -15.37 -15.22 15.58
CA SER A 93 -15.74 -15.52 14.20
C SER A 93 -15.02 -14.70 13.12
N GLY A 94 -14.20 -13.69 13.48
CA GLY A 94 -13.40 -12.91 12.53
C GLY A 94 -14.21 -11.96 11.63
N VAL A 95 -15.48 -11.70 11.95
CA VAL A 95 -16.33 -10.75 11.21
C VAL A 95 -15.99 -9.33 11.66
N GLN A 96 -15.22 -8.61 10.82
CA GLN A 96 -14.96 -7.18 11.03
C GLN A 96 -16.11 -6.33 10.46
N GLY A 97 -16.49 -5.30 11.22
CA GLY A 97 -17.35 -4.21 10.73
C GLY A 97 -16.61 -3.33 9.73
N LYS A 98 -17.33 -2.40 9.08
CA LYS A 98 -16.69 -1.44 8.14
C LYS A 98 -15.68 -0.49 8.82
N THR A 99 -15.91 -0.17 10.10
CA THR A 99 -14.98 0.56 10.97
C THR A 99 -14.24 -0.43 11.87
N SER A 100 -12.90 -0.45 11.81
CA SER A 100 -12.07 -1.37 12.62
C SER A 100 -11.98 -0.93 14.08
N ALA A 101 -11.91 -1.90 15.00
CA ALA A 101 -11.58 -1.62 16.41
C ALA A 101 -10.16 -1.04 16.57
N TYR A 102 -9.27 -1.29 15.61
CA TYR A 102 -7.88 -0.86 15.58
C TYR A 102 -7.61 0.14 14.44
N GLU A 103 -8.56 1.03 14.18
CA GLU A 103 -8.33 2.19 13.34
C GLU A 103 -7.52 3.23 14.11
N ILE A 104 -6.43 3.70 13.52
CA ILE A 104 -5.45 4.61 14.14
C ILE A 104 -4.97 5.62 13.10
N MET A 105 -4.53 6.80 13.50
CA MET A 105 -3.87 7.72 12.57
C MET A 105 -2.56 7.11 12.09
N ARG A 106 -2.27 7.20 10.78
CA ARG A 106 -1.00 6.73 10.22
C ARG A 106 0.20 7.32 10.95
N ARG A 107 0.10 8.59 11.34
CA ARG A 107 1.04 9.31 12.21
C ARG A 107 1.38 8.51 13.46
N ASP A 108 0.35 8.20 14.25
CA ASP A 108 0.51 7.59 15.56
C ASP A 108 1.06 6.17 15.44
N LEU A 109 0.67 5.42 14.40
CA LEU A 109 1.22 4.11 14.14
C LEU A 109 2.73 4.18 13.84
N ILE A 110 3.17 5.14 13.01
CA ILE A 110 4.58 5.33 12.69
C ILE A 110 5.37 5.74 13.93
N GLU A 111 4.83 6.65 14.75
CA GLU A 111 5.46 7.05 16.00
C GLU A 111 5.61 5.88 16.97
N ILE A 112 4.57 5.06 17.14
CA ILE A 112 4.64 3.84 17.97
C ILE A 112 5.75 2.91 17.48
N LEU A 113 5.85 2.69 16.16
CA LEU A 113 6.87 1.83 15.58
C LEU A 113 8.28 2.41 15.73
N HIS A 114 8.44 3.71 15.49
CA HIS A 114 9.71 4.41 15.66
C HIS A 114 10.15 4.40 17.13
N ASP A 115 9.26 4.70 18.07
CA ASP A 115 9.58 4.67 19.50
C ASP A 115 10.01 3.27 19.96
N ALA A 116 9.47 2.21 19.35
CA ALA A 116 9.86 0.83 19.64
C ALA A 116 11.24 0.45 19.09
N THR A 117 11.83 1.23 18.18
CA THR A 117 13.06 0.87 17.45
C THR A 117 14.20 1.89 17.57
N LYS A 118 13.92 3.14 17.95
CA LYS A 118 14.87 4.26 17.95
C LYS A 118 16.17 4.03 18.73
N GLU A 119 16.14 3.16 19.75
CA GLU A 119 17.34 2.85 20.56
C GLU A 119 18.26 1.80 19.91
N ASN A 120 17.78 1.05 18.90
CA ASN A 120 18.54 -0.03 18.26
C ASN A 120 18.81 0.17 16.77
N VAL A 121 18.10 1.11 16.17
CA VAL A 121 18.12 1.34 14.74
C VAL A 121 18.72 2.73 14.51
N THR A 122 19.70 2.81 13.63
CA THR A 122 20.28 4.10 13.26
C THR A 122 19.34 4.79 12.27
N TYR A 123 18.62 5.82 12.72
CA TYR A 123 17.77 6.66 11.87
C TYR A 123 18.58 7.82 11.28
N ARG A 124 18.53 7.99 9.95
CA ARG A 124 19.14 9.10 9.23
C ARG A 124 18.10 9.83 8.38
N PHE A 125 17.66 10.98 8.86
CA PHE A 125 16.68 11.83 8.18
C PHE A 125 17.34 12.79 7.20
N GLY A 126 16.57 13.27 6.21
CA GLY A 126 17.07 14.12 5.13
C GLY A 126 17.93 13.37 4.10
N LEU A 127 17.91 12.04 4.10
CA LEU A 127 18.80 11.19 3.32
C LEU A 127 18.00 10.11 2.57
N SER A 128 18.24 9.96 1.27
CA SER A 128 17.63 8.89 0.46
C SER A 128 18.66 8.03 -0.23
N VAL A 129 18.28 6.79 -0.56
CA VAL A 129 19.02 5.97 -1.53
C VAL A 129 18.62 6.43 -2.93
N ASP A 130 19.57 7.01 -3.65
CA ASP A 130 19.36 7.52 -5.01
C ASP A 130 19.74 6.49 -6.08
N HIS A 131 20.74 5.64 -5.78
CA HIS A 131 21.18 4.56 -6.64
C HIS A 131 21.65 3.35 -5.83
N TYR A 132 21.66 2.17 -6.45
CA TYR A 132 22.24 0.97 -5.85
C TYR A 132 22.86 0.06 -6.91
N GLN A 133 23.86 -0.72 -6.52
CA GLN A 133 24.47 -1.75 -7.36
C GLN A 133 24.66 -3.04 -6.57
N ASN A 134 24.22 -4.16 -7.13
CA ASN A 134 24.52 -5.48 -6.57
C ASN A 134 25.99 -5.82 -6.85
N ILE A 135 26.72 -6.22 -5.80
CA ILE A 135 28.12 -6.62 -5.86
C ILE A 135 28.17 -8.13 -5.63
N LYS A 136 28.75 -8.87 -6.57
CA LYS A 136 28.99 -10.30 -6.39
C LYS A 136 30.12 -10.52 -5.40
N GLY A 137 29.94 -11.50 -4.54
CA GLY A 137 30.99 -12.01 -3.70
C GLY A 137 32.14 -12.59 -4.54
N ASP A 138 33.38 -12.34 -4.12
CA ASP A 138 34.55 -13.00 -4.69
C ASP A 138 34.77 -14.34 -3.97
N GLU A 139 34.58 -15.43 -4.70
CA GLU A 139 34.83 -16.80 -4.21
C GLU A 139 36.33 -17.11 -4.08
N SER A 140 37.20 -16.29 -4.69
CA SER A 140 38.65 -16.51 -4.77
C SER A 140 39.46 -15.70 -3.76
N SER A 141 38.81 -14.97 -2.85
CA SER A 141 39.51 -14.08 -1.93
C SER A 141 40.23 -14.84 -0.81
N GLU A 142 41.46 -14.45 -0.50
CA GLU A 142 42.29 -15.07 0.56
C GLU A 142 41.65 -14.97 1.96
N ASP A 143 40.70 -14.04 2.15
CA ASP A 143 39.92 -13.84 3.38
C ASP A 143 38.69 -14.79 3.47
N GLY A 144 38.52 -15.74 2.54
CA GLY A 144 37.38 -16.65 2.43
C GLY A 144 36.32 -16.20 1.41
N PRO A 145 35.28 -17.01 1.13
CA PRO A 145 34.27 -16.64 0.14
C PRO A 145 33.47 -15.43 0.61
N LYS A 146 33.60 -14.31 -0.10
CA LYS A 146 32.76 -13.13 0.17
C LYS A 146 31.33 -13.45 -0.26
N THR A 147 30.35 -13.04 0.54
CA THR A 147 28.94 -13.12 0.16
C THR A 147 28.58 -11.93 -0.73
N ASP A 148 27.58 -12.09 -1.61
CA ASP A 148 27.04 -10.96 -2.37
C ASP A 148 26.58 -9.83 -1.45
N LYS A 149 26.78 -8.59 -1.88
CA LYS A 149 26.42 -7.35 -1.18
C LYS A 149 25.67 -6.39 -2.10
N VAL A 150 25.21 -5.28 -1.54
CA VAL A 150 24.71 -4.13 -2.28
C VAL A 150 25.48 -2.88 -1.86
N GLU A 151 25.99 -2.13 -2.83
CA GLU A 151 26.46 -0.77 -2.64
C GLU A 151 25.30 0.20 -2.90
N VAL A 152 25.06 1.13 -1.99
CA VAL A 152 24.09 2.20 -2.13
C VAL A 152 24.80 3.53 -2.31
N THR A 153 24.28 4.38 -3.19
CA THR A 153 24.65 5.79 -3.27
C THR A 153 23.54 6.61 -2.63
N LEU A 154 23.89 7.34 -1.58
CA LEU A 154 22.96 8.19 -0.86
C LEU A 154 22.85 9.57 -1.51
N SER A 155 21.81 10.32 -1.16
CA SER A 155 21.52 11.64 -1.76
C SER A 155 22.56 12.73 -1.44
N ASP A 156 23.46 12.50 -0.47
CA ASP A 156 24.63 13.33 -0.19
C ASP A 156 25.86 12.94 -1.03
N GLY A 157 25.74 11.94 -1.90
CA GLY A 157 26.81 11.41 -2.74
C GLY A 157 27.67 10.34 -2.07
N SER A 158 27.47 10.06 -0.77
CA SER A 158 28.20 9.00 -0.07
C SER A 158 27.84 7.62 -0.61
N LYS A 159 28.80 6.70 -0.55
CA LYS A 159 28.65 5.31 -0.96
C LYS A 159 28.89 4.38 0.21
N GLU A 160 27.96 3.46 0.44
CA GLU A 160 28.02 2.52 1.54
C GLU A 160 27.65 1.11 1.09
N GLN A 161 28.29 0.11 1.70
CA GLN A 161 27.99 -1.30 1.43
C GLN A 161 27.17 -1.93 2.55
N TYR A 162 26.22 -2.76 2.14
CA TYR A 162 25.29 -3.49 3.01
C TYR A 162 25.10 -4.92 2.50
N ASP A 163 24.66 -5.81 3.38
CA ASP A 163 24.31 -7.19 3.01
C ASP A 163 22.91 -7.25 2.35
N LEU A 164 22.03 -6.29 2.69
CA LEU A 164 20.66 -6.20 2.17
C LEU A 164 20.19 -4.73 2.12
N LEU A 165 19.51 -4.36 1.03
CA LEU A 165 18.72 -3.14 0.90
C LEU A 165 17.23 -3.49 0.87
N VAL A 166 16.47 -2.95 1.82
CA VAL A 166 15.00 -3.06 1.87
C VAL A 166 14.38 -1.73 1.42
N ALA A 167 13.69 -1.75 0.29
CA ALA A 167 12.96 -0.60 -0.24
C ALA A 167 11.55 -0.55 0.35
N ALA A 168 11.36 0.35 1.33
CA ALA A 168 10.10 0.65 1.99
C ALA A 168 9.64 2.10 1.70
N ASP A 169 10.05 2.65 0.55
CA ASP A 169 9.89 4.05 0.11
C ASP A 169 8.55 4.35 -0.59
N GLY A 170 7.58 3.43 -0.43
CA GLY A 170 6.18 3.61 -0.78
C GLY A 170 5.85 3.43 -2.26
N GLN A 171 4.60 3.76 -2.64
CA GLN A 171 4.10 3.54 -4.01
C GLN A 171 4.91 4.26 -5.10
N GLY A 172 5.57 5.37 -4.74
CA GLY A 172 6.41 6.18 -5.64
C GLY A 172 7.87 5.72 -5.68
N SER A 173 8.18 4.52 -5.19
CA SER A 173 9.54 4.00 -4.97
C SER A 173 10.49 4.28 -6.13
N ARG A 174 11.61 4.95 -5.83
CA ARG A 174 12.70 5.22 -6.79
C ARG A 174 13.54 3.97 -6.99
N ILE A 175 13.74 3.19 -5.92
CA ILE A 175 14.47 1.92 -5.95
C ILE A 175 13.76 0.92 -6.86
N ARG A 176 12.43 0.84 -6.78
CA ARG A 176 11.61 0.02 -7.68
C ARG A 176 11.76 0.42 -9.14
N LYS A 177 11.70 1.72 -9.45
CA LYS A 177 11.90 2.23 -10.81
C LYS A 177 13.26 1.81 -11.36
N HIS A 178 14.30 1.86 -10.52
CA HIS A 178 15.63 1.40 -10.88
C HIS A 178 15.69 -0.11 -11.09
N MET A 179 15.08 -0.90 -10.20
CA MET A 179 15.02 -2.37 -10.28
C MET A 179 14.45 -2.87 -11.60
N PHE A 180 13.41 -2.21 -12.10
CA PHE A 180 12.71 -2.61 -13.32
C PHE A 180 13.08 -1.79 -14.56
N PHE A 181 14.08 -0.90 -14.48
CA PHE A 181 14.45 -0.01 -15.58
C PHE A 181 14.74 -0.76 -16.89
N TYR A 182 15.44 -1.90 -16.80
CA TYR A 182 15.75 -2.77 -17.94
C TYR A 182 14.76 -3.93 -18.12
N ARG A 183 13.69 -3.99 -17.32
CA ARG A 183 12.66 -5.05 -17.32
C ARG A 183 11.26 -4.49 -17.05
N PRO A 184 10.79 -3.50 -17.84
CA PRO A 184 9.52 -2.83 -17.58
C PRO A 184 8.31 -3.78 -17.63
N GLU A 185 8.41 -4.90 -18.33
CA GLU A 185 7.39 -5.96 -18.38
C GLU A 185 7.15 -6.66 -17.04
N GLU A 186 8.16 -6.69 -16.17
CA GLU A 186 8.07 -7.20 -14.80
C GLU A 186 7.41 -6.18 -13.85
N ASP A 187 7.37 -4.90 -14.24
CA ASP A 187 6.72 -3.80 -13.53
C ASP A 187 5.32 -3.52 -14.07
N GLN A 188 4.34 -4.30 -13.62
CA GLN A 188 2.94 -3.99 -13.95
C GLN A 188 2.36 -3.06 -12.89
N SER A 189 1.85 -1.92 -13.35
CA SER A 189 1.11 -0.97 -12.51
C SER A 189 -0.30 -0.80 -13.05
N ARG A 190 -1.29 -0.97 -12.18
CA ARG A 190 -2.71 -0.88 -12.56
C ARG A 190 -3.32 0.39 -11.99
N TRP A 191 -3.51 1.38 -12.85
CA TRP A 191 -4.26 2.59 -12.53
C TRP A 191 -5.76 2.27 -12.42
N LEU A 192 -6.40 2.73 -11.35
CA LEU A 192 -7.82 2.47 -11.09
C LEU A 192 -8.74 3.52 -11.72
N GLY A 193 -8.17 4.66 -12.18
CA GLY A 193 -8.92 5.80 -12.69
C GLY A 193 -9.73 6.53 -11.61
N VAL A 194 -9.39 6.33 -10.35
CA VAL A 194 -9.96 7.05 -9.20
C VAL A 194 -8.94 8.08 -8.75
N PHE A 195 -9.34 9.34 -8.75
CA PHE A 195 -8.56 10.45 -8.25
C PHE A 195 -9.06 10.77 -6.85
N SER A 196 -8.12 10.95 -5.92
CA SER A 196 -8.45 11.31 -4.55
C SER A 196 -7.72 12.55 -4.09
N ALA A 197 -8.41 13.37 -3.31
CA ALA A 197 -7.81 14.44 -2.53
C ALA A 197 -8.12 14.26 -1.04
N TYR A 198 -7.17 14.67 -0.22
CA TYR A 198 -7.23 14.66 1.23
C TYR A 198 -6.73 16.01 1.75
N PHE A 199 -7.41 16.54 2.76
CA PHE A 199 -7.02 17.75 3.49
C PHE A 199 -7.76 17.84 4.83
N THR A 200 -7.30 18.74 5.69
CA THR A 200 -7.89 18.97 7.01
C THR A 200 -9.13 19.88 6.96
N LEU A 201 -10.09 19.63 7.86
CA LEU A 201 -11.29 20.44 8.05
C LEU A 201 -11.50 20.77 9.54
N PRO A 202 -11.64 22.06 9.93
CA PRO A 202 -11.93 22.44 11.31
C PRO A 202 -13.28 21.89 11.78
N ARG A 203 -13.33 21.40 13.02
CA ARG A 203 -14.53 20.83 13.65
C ARG A 203 -15.50 21.93 14.11
N ARG A 204 -16.80 21.67 13.95
CA ARG A 204 -17.90 22.47 14.48
C ARG A 204 -18.68 21.67 15.51
N ASP A 205 -19.48 22.34 16.35
CA ASP A 205 -20.17 21.72 17.48
C ASP A 205 -21.13 20.59 17.10
N TYR A 206 -21.70 20.63 15.89
CA TYR A 206 -22.60 19.58 15.38
C TYR A 206 -21.87 18.40 14.72
N ASP A 207 -20.54 18.46 14.58
CA ASP A 207 -19.77 17.38 13.97
C ASP A 207 -19.53 16.25 14.99
N THR A 208 -20.27 15.15 14.82
CA THR A 208 -20.10 13.94 15.63
C THR A 208 -18.94 13.07 15.11
N SER A 209 -18.40 12.19 15.96
CA SER A 209 -17.28 11.29 15.62
C SER A 209 -17.66 10.12 14.69
N PHE A 210 -18.63 10.31 13.81
CA PHE A 210 -18.96 9.37 12.73
C PHE A 210 -18.23 9.76 11.45
N CYS A 211 -17.75 8.76 10.70
CA CYS A 211 -17.40 8.96 9.29
C CYS A 211 -18.69 9.23 8.51
N ARG A 212 -18.84 10.42 7.96
CA ARG A 212 -19.95 10.73 7.05
C ARG A 212 -19.52 10.52 5.61
N MET A 213 -20.34 9.82 4.84
CA MET A 213 -20.12 9.57 3.42
C MET A 213 -21.28 10.11 2.60
N TYR A 214 -20.96 10.94 1.62
CA TYR A 214 -21.91 11.50 0.68
C TYR A 214 -21.57 11.06 -0.75
N HIS A 215 -22.41 10.18 -1.32
CA HIS A 215 -22.30 9.77 -2.71
C HIS A 215 -23.02 10.79 -3.60
N ALA A 216 -22.23 11.63 -4.27
CA ALA A 216 -22.73 12.55 -5.27
C ALA A 216 -22.90 11.84 -6.63
N THR A 217 -23.67 12.44 -7.53
CA THR A 217 -23.75 12.01 -8.93
C THR A 217 -22.41 12.19 -9.64
N GLU A 218 -22.30 11.68 -10.87
CA GLU A 218 -21.13 11.87 -11.74
C GLU A 218 -19.84 11.24 -11.20
N ARG A 219 -20.00 10.13 -10.45
CA ARG A 219 -18.92 9.30 -9.90
C ARG A 219 -18.06 10.03 -8.86
N ARG A 220 -18.73 10.80 -7.99
CA ARG A 220 -18.10 11.60 -6.92
C ARG A 220 -18.50 11.07 -5.55
N LEU A 221 -17.56 11.10 -4.61
CA LEU A 221 -17.77 10.78 -3.21
C LEU A 221 -17.04 11.82 -2.37
N ALA A 222 -17.72 12.37 -1.38
CA ALA A 222 -17.13 13.18 -0.33
C ALA A 222 -17.28 12.45 1.01
N MET A 223 -16.23 12.47 1.83
CA MET A 223 -16.28 11.92 3.19
C MET A 223 -15.67 12.90 4.18
N THR A 224 -16.23 12.97 5.38
CA THR A 224 -15.63 13.68 6.52
C THR A 224 -15.43 12.72 7.68
N ARG A 225 -14.27 12.78 8.31
CA ARG A 225 -13.91 11.97 9.48
C ARG A 225 -13.30 12.84 10.57
N TRP A 226 -13.46 12.43 11.83
CA TRP A 226 -13.07 13.24 12.98
C TRP A 226 -12.18 12.42 13.91
N HIS A 227 -10.91 12.82 13.99
CA HIS A 227 -9.90 12.11 14.77
C HIS A 227 -9.42 12.90 15.99
N ALA A 228 -9.63 14.23 16.00
CA ALA A 228 -9.27 15.12 17.09
C ALA A 228 -10.48 15.95 17.56
N GLN A 229 -10.28 16.68 18.66
CA GLN A 229 -11.32 17.51 19.27
C GLN A 229 -11.67 18.73 18.42
N ASP A 230 -10.71 19.30 17.72
CA ASP A 230 -10.85 20.53 16.93
C ASP A 230 -10.73 20.29 15.41
N THR A 231 -10.33 19.08 15.01
CA THR A 231 -9.85 18.82 13.65
C THR A 231 -10.37 17.50 13.08
N GLY A 232 -10.78 17.55 11.80
CA GLY A 232 -11.19 16.41 11.00
C GLY A 232 -10.47 16.35 9.65
N GLN A 233 -10.83 15.36 8.85
CA GLN A 233 -10.26 15.08 7.54
C GLN A 233 -11.37 14.98 6.51
N VAL A 234 -11.15 15.61 5.35
CA VAL A 234 -11.98 15.45 4.16
C VAL A 234 -11.31 14.48 3.20
N TYR A 235 -12.11 13.63 2.58
CA TYR A 235 -11.71 12.76 1.49
C TYR A 235 -12.64 13.04 0.30
N LEU A 236 -12.07 13.51 -0.80
CA LEU A 236 -12.77 13.65 -2.07
C LEU A 236 -12.30 12.54 -3.00
N MET A 237 -13.22 11.82 -3.64
CA MET A 237 -12.90 10.80 -4.62
C MET A 237 -13.74 10.96 -5.89
N ALA A 238 -13.09 10.91 -7.05
CA ALA A 238 -13.75 11.01 -8.34
C ALA A 238 -13.25 9.94 -9.31
N MET A 239 -14.17 9.30 -10.04
CA MET A 239 -13.86 8.43 -11.18
C MET A 239 -14.39 9.02 -12.49
N SER A 240 -14.24 10.33 -12.65
CA SER A 240 -14.62 11.10 -13.83
C SER A 240 -13.52 12.13 -14.13
N HIS A 241 -13.62 12.85 -15.25
CA HIS A 241 -12.71 13.96 -15.58
C HIS A 241 -11.21 13.58 -15.56
N THR A 242 -10.87 12.35 -15.98
CA THR A 242 -9.53 11.77 -15.88
C THR A 242 -8.42 12.66 -16.45
N GLU A 243 -8.62 13.19 -17.66
CA GLU A 243 -7.60 14.06 -18.30
C GLU A 243 -7.41 15.38 -17.55
N ARG A 244 -8.47 15.93 -16.94
CA ARG A 244 -8.38 17.14 -16.12
C ARG A 244 -7.51 16.87 -14.89
N PHE A 245 -7.79 15.78 -14.18
CA PHE A 245 -7.04 15.44 -12.98
C PHE A 245 -5.58 15.08 -13.28
N ARG A 246 -5.29 14.28 -14.31
CA ARG A 246 -3.91 13.94 -14.67
C ARG A 246 -3.09 15.18 -15.00
N ARG A 247 -3.62 16.07 -15.84
CA ARG A 247 -2.95 17.35 -16.15
C ARG A 247 -2.73 18.22 -14.93
N ALA A 248 -3.65 18.19 -13.95
CA ALA A 248 -3.51 18.95 -12.72
C ALA A 248 -2.48 18.32 -11.77
N LEU A 249 -2.43 16.99 -11.64
CA LEU A 249 -1.47 16.26 -10.81
C LEU A 249 -0.02 16.43 -11.30
N ASP A 250 0.18 16.62 -12.60
CA ASP A 250 1.49 16.91 -13.19
C ASP A 250 1.94 18.39 -13.00
N ARG A 251 1.10 19.22 -12.38
CA ARG A 251 1.35 20.66 -12.13
C ARG A 251 1.51 20.93 -10.63
N ASP A 252 1.37 22.20 -10.24
CA ASP A 252 1.41 22.66 -8.85
C ASP A 252 0.13 22.32 -8.05
N VAL A 253 0.23 22.48 -6.72
CA VAL A 253 -0.86 22.22 -5.77
C VAL A 253 -2.09 23.11 -6.02
N ALA A 254 -1.94 24.35 -6.47
CA ALA A 254 -3.07 25.23 -6.75
C ALA A 254 -3.89 24.70 -7.93
N SER A 255 -3.22 24.28 -9.01
CA SER A 255 -3.86 23.61 -10.15
C SER A 255 -4.62 22.34 -9.73
N GLN A 256 -4.08 21.57 -8.78
CA GLN A 256 -4.75 20.38 -8.23
C GLN A 256 -6.01 20.77 -7.44
N LYS A 257 -5.92 21.74 -6.52
CA LYS A 257 -7.07 22.26 -5.77
C LYS A 257 -8.17 22.78 -6.70
N ASP A 258 -7.83 23.56 -7.71
CA ASP A 258 -8.77 24.09 -8.71
C ASP A 258 -9.48 22.98 -9.49
N ALA A 259 -8.78 21.90 -9.81
CA ALA A 259 -9.37 20.75 -10.48
C ALA A 259 -10.41 20.05 -9.58
N PHE A 260 -10.08 19.82 -8.30
CA PHE A 260 -11.04 19.26 -7.35
C PHE A 260 -12.20 20.21 -7.08
N ALA A 261 -11.96 21.50 -6.86
CA ALA A 261 -13.00 22.49 -6.62
C ALA A 261 -14.02 22.52 -7.76
N ALA A 262 -13.56 22.55 -9.01
CA ALA A 262 -14.46 22.58 -10.16
C ALA A 262 -15.21 21.26 -10.39
N VAL A 263 -14.60 20.10 -10.09
CA VAL A 263 -15.28 18.81 -10.23
C VAL A 263 -16.31 18.59 -9.12
N PHE A 264 -16.07 19.11 -7.93
CA PHE A 264 -16.97 18.97 -6.78
C PHE A 264 -17.95 20.15 -6.61
N ALA A 265 -17.87 21.17 -7.46
CA ALA A 265 -18.88 22.21 -7.54
C ALA A 265 -20.27 21.62 -7.88
N GLY A 266 -21.30 22.16 -7.26
CA GLY A 266 -22.69 21.70 -7.37
C GLY A 266 -22.92 20.26 -6.86
N MET A 267 -22.03 19.71 -6.03
CA MET A 267 -22.26 18.39 -5.45
C MET A 267 -23.38 18.41 -4.41
N GLY A 268 -23.64 19.53 -3.74
CA GLY A 268 -24.56 19.62 -2.60
C GLY A 268 -23.92 19.18 -1.26
N TRP A 269 -24.75 18.86 -0.26
CA TRP A 269 -24.30 18.60 1.11
C TRP A 269 -23.45 19.77 1.64
N GLN A 270 -22.33 19.51 2.33
CA GLN A 270 -21.43 20.53 2.89
C GLN A 270 -20.46 21.12 1.86
N GLU A 271 -20.87 21.24 0.59
CA GLU A 271 -20.03 21.73 -0.50
C GLU A 271 -19.29 23.02 -0.18
N GLU A 272 -20.02 24.10 0.16
CA GLU A 272 -19.42 25.42 0.42
C GLU A 272 -18.32 25.33 1.48
N ARG A 273 -18.59 24.61 2.58
CA ARG A 273 -17.64 24.41 3.68
C ARG A 273 -16.42 23.61 3.24
N ILE A 274 -16.63 22.52 2.49
CA ILE A 274 -15.58 21.62 2.05
C ILE A 274 -14.69 22.30 1.02
N LEU A 275 -15.27 23.03 0.07
CA LEU A 275 -14.54 23.74 -0.97
C LEU A 275 -13.79 24.96 -0.41
N ALA A 276 -14.36 25.67 0.57
CA ALA A 276 -13.61 26.72 1.28
C ALA A 276 -12.37 26.14 1.99
N ALA A 277 -12.54 25.03 2.73
CA ALA A 277 -11.42 24.36 3.39
C ALA A 277 -10.39 23.80 2.39
N LEU A 278 -10.82 23.32 1.22
CA LEU A 278 -9.92 22.89 0.15
C LEU A 278 -9.01 24.04 -0.33
N THR A 279 -9.58 25.23 -0.52
CA THR A 279 -8.82 26.42 -0.93
C THR A 279 -7.75 26.75 0.11
N ASP A 280 -8.12 26.76 1.39
CA ASP A 280 -7.23 27.17 2.49
C ASP A 280 -6.26 26.07 2.96
N ALA A 281 -6.44 24.82 2.53
CA ALA A 281 -5.70 23.67 3.05
C ALA A 281 -4.18 23.73 2.77
N GLU A 282 -3.37 23.87 3.81
CA GLU A 282 -1.91 23.76 3.71
C GLU A 282 -1.44 22.30 3.64
N ASP A 283 -2.23 21.35 4.16
CA ASP A 283 -1.91 19.92 4.22
C ASP A 283 -2.51 19.09 3.07
N PHE A 284 -2.86 19.77 1.96
CA PHE A 284 -3.49 19.15 0.80
C PHE A 284 -2.60 18.08 0.16
N TYR A 285 -3.21 16.94 -0.13
CA TYR A 285 -2.61 15.85 -0.92
C TYR A 285 -3.61 15.35 -1.95
N ALA A 286 -3.16 15.16 -3.18
CA ALA A 286 -3.94 14.49 -4.21
C ALA A 286 -3.13 13.49 -5.01
N ASP A 287 -3.78 12.44 -5.50
CA ASP A 287 -3.14 11.39 -6.30
C ASP A 287 -4.16 10.59 -7.13
N GLU A 288 -3.68 9.93 -8.19
CA GLU A 288 -4.42 8.89 -8.90
C GLU A 288 -4.15 7.52 -8.25
N MET A 289 -5.21 6.84 -7.84
CA MET A 289 -5.08 5.56 -7.18
C MET A 289 -4.57 4.48 -8.12
N LEU A 290 -3.53 3.78 -7.68
CA LEU A 290 -2.90 2.69 -8.41
C LEU A 290 -2.73 1.44 -7.54
N GLN A 291 -2.46 0.33 -8.22
CA GLN A 291 -1.94 -0.89 -7.61
C GLN A 291 -0.57 -1.23 -8.21
N ARG A 292 0.37 -1.67 -7.38
CA ARG A 292 1.67 -2.19 -7.83
C ARG A 292 1.62 -3.71 -7.93
N ARG A 293 1.83 -4.24 -9.13
CA ARG A 293 1.67 -5.66 -9.48
C ARG A 293 2.92 -6.21 -10.17
N SER A 294 4.08 -6.11 -9.54
CA SER A 294 5.29 -6.67 -10.16
C SER A 294 5.33 -8.21 -10.06
N THR A 295 5.99 -8.85 -11.02
CA THR A 295 6.16 -10.32 -11.07
C THR A 295 7.16 -10.83 -10.02
N THR A 296 8.15 -10.02 -9.68
CA THR A 296 9.09 -10.23 -8.56
C THR A 296 9.09 -9.03 -7.62
N TRP A 297 9.59 -9.21 -6.40
CA TRP A 297 9.83 -8.14 -5.43
C TRP A 297 11.29 -8.02 -5.02
N SER A 298 12.19 -8.80 -5.62
CA SER A 298 13.61 -8.77 -5.27
C SER A 298 14.51 -9.00 -6.46
N HIS A 299 15.71 -8.44 -6.38
CA HIS A 299 16.80 -8.68 -7.32
C HIS A 299 18.14 -8.60 -6.60
N GLY A 300 18.87 -9.72 -6.55
CA GLY A 300 20.12 -9.83 -5.80
C GLY A 300 19.91 -9.60 -4.30
N ARG A 301 20.57 -8.59 -3.75
CA ARG A 301 20.49 -8.16 -2.34
C ARG A 301 19.54 -6.97 -2.13
N VAL A 302 18.58 -6.78 -3.02
CA VAL A 302 17.57 -5.71 -2.92
C VAL A 302 16.17 -6.31 -2.92
N VAL A 303 15.33 -5.88 -1.98
CA VAL A 303 13.93 -6.32 -1.84
C VAL A 303 12.97 -5.16 -1.65
N LEU A 304 11.80 -5.23 -2.26
CA LEU A 304 10.69 -4.30 -2.09
C LEU A 304 9.77 -4.76 -0.95
N LEU A 305 9.30 -3.81 -0.15
CA LEU A 305 8.40 -4.06 0.97
C LEU A 305 7.25 -3.04 1.03
N GLY A 306 6.05 -3.49 1.41
CA GLY A 306 4.88 -2.63 1.55
C GLY A 306 4.39 -2.07 0.21
N ASP A 307 4.01 -0.79 0.18
CA ASP A 307 3.47 -0.15 -1.03
C ASP A 307 4.48 -0.08 -2.19
N ALA A 308 5.79 -0.20 -1.92
CA ALA A 308 6.79 -0.35 -2.97
C ALA A 308 6.62 -1.70 -3.72
N ALA A 309 6.23 -2.77 -3.04
CA ALA A 309 6.08 -4.10 -3.63
C ALA A 309 4.66 -4.36 -4.16
N TYR A 310 3.66 -4.16 -3.32
CA TYR A 310 2.31 -4.70 -3.52
C TYR A 310 1.20 -3.74 -3.09
N CYS A 311 1.38 -2.43 -3.33
CA CYS A 311 0.34 -1.44 -3.05
C CYS A 311 -1.02 -1.87 -3.60
N ALA A 312 -2.03 -1.96 -2.73
CA ALA A 312 -3.37 -2.44 -3.06
C ALA A 312 -4.37 -1.33 -3.44
N SER A 313 -3.91 -0.06 -3.44
CA SER A 313 -4.70 1.17 -3.41
C SER A 313 -5.38 1.45 -2.05
N PRO A 314 -5.55 2.73 -1.67
CA PRO A 314 -6.31 3.11 -0.47
C PRO A 314 -7.73 2.52 -0.38
N ILE A 315 -8.38 2.24 -1.52
CA ILE A 315 -9.75 1.66 -1.55
C ILE A 315 -9.79 0.28 -0.89
N ALA A 316 -8.70 -0.50 -1.01
CA ALA A 316 -8.65 -1.80 -0.36
C ALA A 316 -8.58 -1.68 1.17
N GLY A 317 -8.10 -0.56 1.72
CA GLY A 317 -8.04 -0.31 3.17
C GLY A 317 -7.06 -1.22 3.93
N VAL A 318 -6.14 -1.90 3.24
CA VAL A 318 -5.23 -2.90 3.83
C VAL A 318 -3.73 -2.54 3.74
N GLY A 319 -3.38 -1.36 3.22
CA GLY A 319 -1.98 -0.99 2.98
C GLY A 319 -1.07 -1.12 4.21
N SER A 320 -1.46 -0.53 5.34
CA SER A 320 -0.72 -0.63 6.61
C SER A 320 -0.68 -2.07 7.15
N SER A 321 -1.79 -2.81 7.00
CA SER A 321 -1.85 -4.22 7.42
C SER A 321 -0.87 -5.08 6.60
N MET A 322 -0.83 -4.89 5.28
CA MET A 322 0.10 -5.58 4.37
C MET A 322 1.57 -5.18 4.61
N ALA A 323 1.84 -3.95 5.01
CA ALA A 323 3.17 -3.51 5.39
C ALA A 323 3.67 -4.22 6.65
N LEU A 324 2.83 -4.34 7.68
CA LEU A 324 3.16 -5.04 8.93
C LEU A 324 3.35 -6.54 8.71
N ILE A 325 2.42 -7.18 7.99
CA ILE A 325 2.48 -8.61 7.68
C ILE A 325 3.74 -8.92 6.85
N GLY A 326 3.98 -8.16 5.78
CA GLY A 326 5.14 -8.39 4.94
C GLY A 326 6.47 -8.15 5.65
N ALA A 327 6.53 -7.19 6.58
CA ALA A 327 7.72 -6.96 7.40
C ALA A 327 8.02 -8.18 8.29
N TYR A 328 6.99 -8.73 8.93
CA TYR A 328 7.12 -9.93 9.74
C TYR A 328 7.53 -11.15 8.90
N VAL A 329 6.87 -11.38 7.76
CA VAL A 329 7.21 -12.49 6.85
C VAL A 329 8.64 -12.36 6.33
N LEU A 330 9.04 -11.19 5.84
CA LEU A 330 10.39 -10.97 5.32
C LEU A 330 11.46 -11.27 6.39
N ALA A 331 11.28 -10.77 7.61
CA ALA A 331 12.21 -11.05 8.69
C ALA A 331 12.22 -12.53 9.10
N GLY A 332 11.05 -13.18 9.11
CA GLY A 332 10.93 -14.61 9.39
C GLY A 332 11.66 -15.48 8.37
N GLU A 333 11.45 -15.22 7.08
CA GLU A 333 12.18 -15.92 6.02
C GLU A 333 13.69 -15.68 6.09
N LEU A 334 14.12 -14.46 6.44
CA LEU A 334 15.55 -14.19 6.67
C LEU A 334 16.11 -14.97 7.87
N ALA A 335 15.32 -15.19 8.92
CA ALA A 335 15.71 -15.98 10.09
C ALA A 335 15.80 -17.48 9.77
N VAL A 336 14.83 -18.03 9.02
CA VAL A 336 14.78 -19.45 8.63
C VAL A 336 15.98 -19.84 7.77
N HIS A 337 16.29 -19.05 6.74
CA HIS A 337 17.36 -19.35 5.78
C HIS A 337 18.74 -18.89 6.27
N GLY A 338 18.78 -17.86 7.12
CA GLY A 338 20.01 -17.30 7.66
C GLY A 338 20.80 -16.44 6.66
N PRO A 339 21.96 -15.89 7.10
CA PRO A 339 22.68 -14.83 6.38
C PRO A 339 23.40 -15.29 5.10
N ARG A 340 23.59 -16.61 4.90
CA ARG A 340 24.24 -17.15 3.70
C ARG A 340 23.27 -17.29 2.53
N GLU A 341 21.98 -17.51 2.83
CA GLU A 341 20.96 -17.83 1.84
C GLU A 341 19.90 -16.72 1.66
N VAL A 342 20.31 -15.45 1.80
CA VAL A 342 19.41 -14.30 1.63
C VAL A 342 18.62 -14.36 0.32
N GLY A 343 19.25 -14.79 -0.78
CA GLY A 343 18.54 -14.94 -2.06
C GLY A 343 17.39 -15.96 -2.02
N ALA A 344 17.51 -17.04 -1.23
CA ALA A 344 16.44 -18.01 -1.02
C ALA A 344 15.34 -17.42 -0.11
N ALA A 345 15.73 -16.75 0.98
CA ALA A 345 14.78 -16.04 1.86
C ALA A 345 13.90 -15.04 1.09
N LEU A 346 14.49 -14.25 0.18
CA LEU A 346 13.74 -13.27 -0.62
C LEU A 346 12.75 -13.91 -1.60
N ARG A 347 13.04 -15.12 -2.09
CA ARG A 347 12.10 -15.90 -2.92
C ARG A 347 10.97 -16.48 -2.09
N SER A 348 11.27 -17.05 -0.92
CA SER A 348 10.25 -17.58 -0.01
C SER A 348 9.33 -16.49 0.50
N TYR A 349 9.87 -15.31 0.86
CA TYR A 349 9.06 -14.13 1.20
C TYR A 349 8.07 -13.79 0.09
N HIS A 350 8.54 -13.78 -1.16
CA HIS A 350 7.70 -13.53 -2.32
C HIS A 350 6.58 -14.58 -2.45
N GLU A 351 6.91 -15.87 -2.36
CA GLU A 351 5.96 -16.97 -2.49
C GLU A 351 4.87 -16.95 -1.41
N VAL A 352 5.27 -16.70 -0.16
CA VAL A 352 4.36 -16.65 0.99
C VAL A 352 3.40 -15.46 0.91
N MET A 353 3.90 -14.28 0.52
CA MET A 353 3.10 -13.05 0.46
C MET A 353 2.28 -12.90 -0.82
N ARG A 354 2.66 -13.56 -1.93
CA ARG A 354 2.00 -13.42 -3.25
C ARG A 354 0.48 -13.67 -3.20
N PRO A 355 -0.04 -14.77 -2.60
CA PRO A 355 -1.48 -15.02 -2.57
C PRO A 355 -2.26 -13.92 -1.83
N LEU A 356 -1.72 -13.45 -0.70
CA LEU A 356 -2.34 -12.40 0.10
C LEU A 356 -2.33 -11.05 -0.62
N ALA A 357 -1.21 -10.71 -1.28
CA ALA A 357 -1.08 -9.50 -2.09
C ALA A 357 -2.08 -9.51 -3.26
N GLU A 358 -2.17 -10.60 -4.02
CA GLU A 358 -3.11 -10.72 -5.12
C GLU A 358 -4.56 -10.64 -4.66
N GLN A 359 -4.91 -11.32 -3.55
CA GLN A 359 -6.25 -11.25 -2.97
C GLN A 359 -6.61 -9.81 -2.58
N SER A 360 -5.70 -9.11 -1.91
CA SER A 360 -5.87 -7.71 -1.50
C SER A 360 -6.01 -6.76 -2.69
N GLN A 361 -5.40 -7.10 -3.82
CA GLN A 361 -5.43 -6.31 -5.05
C GLN A 361 -6.64 -6.63 -5.95
N ARG A 362 -7.48 -7.61 -5.61
CA ARG A 362 -8.70 -7.95 -6.38
C ARG A 362 -9.78 -6.88 -6.18
N LEU A 363 -9.63 -5.78 -6.92
CA LEU A 363 -10.64 -4.73 -7.06
C LEU A 363 -11.21 -4.73 -8.49
N PRO A 364 -12.39 -5.34 -8.72
CA PRO A 364 -13.06 -5.30 -10.02
C PRO A 364 -13.51 -3.87 -10.35
N LYS A 365 -13.25 -3.42 -11.60
CA LYS A 365 -13.63 -2.07 -12.06
C LYS A 365 -15.13 -1.78 -11.86
N ARG A 366 -15.99 -2.78 -12.09
CA ARG A 366 -17.45 -2.66 -11.89
C ARG A 366 -17.82 -2.40 -10.42
N SER A 367 -17.10 -2.98 -9.47
CA SER A 367 -17.33 -2.74 -8.04
C SER A 367 -17.00 -1.29 -7.67
N LEU A 368 -15.89 -0.77 -8.18
CA LEU A 368 -15.51 0.64 -8.00
C LEU A 368 -16.54 1.59 -8.63
N GLN A 369 -16.99 1.29 -9.85
CA GLN A 369 -18.02 2.07 -10.55
C GLN A 369 -19.39 2.02 -9.87
N ALA A 370 -19.71 0.95 -9.13
CA ALA A 370 -20.92 0.85 -8.35
C ALA A 370 -20.83 1.66 -7.05
N TRP A 371 -19.63 1.77 -6.48
CA TRP A 371 -19.36 2.57 -5.29
C TRP A 371 -19.29 4.08 -5.58
N LEU A 372 -18.87 4.46 -6.80
CA LEU A 372 -18.90 5.84 -7.32
C LEU A 372 -20.01 5.97 -8.37
N PRO A 373 -21.28 6.16 -7.97
CA PRO A 373 -22.45 6.09 -8.85
C PRO A 373 -22.49 7.23 -9.87
N LEU A 374 -22.97 6.93 -11.08
CA LEU A 374 -23.06 7.91 -12.17
C LEU A 374 -24.29 8.82 -12.04
N SER A 375 -25.43 8.30 -11.60
CA SER A 375 -26.73 8.98 -11.61
C SER A 375 -27.44 8.92 -10.26
N SER A 376 -28.43 9.79 -10.06
CA SER A 376 -29.28 9.82 -8.86
C SER A 376 -29.99 8.49 -8.60
N TRP A 377 -30.47 7.82 -9.66
CA TRP A 377 -31.03 6.47 -9.55
C TRP A 377 -30.00 5.45 -9.07
N ALA A 378 -28.75 5.54 -9.55
CA ALA A 378 -27.67 4.65 -9.09
C ALA A 378 -27.31 4.91 -7.62
N VAL A 379 -27.30 6.17 -7.16
CA VAL A 379 -27.14 6.54 -5.74
C VAL A 379 -28.26 5.91 -4.90
N LYS A 380 -29.52 6.07 -5.31
CA LYS A 380 -30.67 5.50 -4.59
C LYS A 380 -30.57 3.97 -4.49
N ARG A 381 -30.21 3.29 -5.57
CA ARG A 381 -30.01 1.84 -5.57
C ARG A 381 -28.87 1.41 -4.64
N LEU A 382 -27.75 2.14 -4.64
CA LEU A 382 -26.63 1.90 -3.72
C LEU A 382 -27.08 2.05 -2.26
N HIS A 383 -27.77 3.14 -1.93
CA HIS A 383 -28.27 3.38 -0.58
C HIS A 383 -29.29 2.33 -0.15
N VAL A 384 -30.24 1.93 -1.01
CA VAL A 384 -31.17 0.82 -0.68
C VAL A 384 -30.42 -0.48 -0.40
N THR A 385 -29.40 -0.79 -1.21
CA THR A 385 -28.58 -2.00 -1.01
C THR A 385 -27.85 -1.94 0.33
N GLU A 386 -27.26 -0.80 0.67
CA GLU A 386 -26.57 -0.58 1.95
C GLU A 386 -27.53 -0.57 3.15
N TRP A 387 -28.74 -0.04 2.99
CA TRP A 387 -29.77 -0.05 4.01
C TRP A 387 -30.23 -1.48 4.28
N VAL A 388 -30.54 -2.27 3.25
CA VAL A 388 -30.88 -3.70 3.39
C VAL A 388 -29.76 -4.46 4.10
N ARG A 389 -28.51 -4.22 3.71
CA ARG A 389 -27.32 -4.80 4.37
C ARG A 389 -27.22 -4.43 5.84
N SER A 390 -27.51 -3.17 6.19
CA SER A 390 -27.49 -2.69 7.59
C SER A 390 -28.58 -3.32 8.47
N LYS A 391 -29.68 -3.79 7.88
CA LYS A 391 -30.81 -4.40 8.61
C LYS A 391 -30.68 -5.92 8.77
N GLY A 392 -29.86 -6.59 7.95
CA GLY A 392 -29.64 -8.04 8.05
C GLY A 392 -28.78 -8.41 9.26
N ARG A 393 -29.39 -8.96 10.32
CA ARG A 393 -28.72 -9.41 11.56
C ARG A 393 -28.12 -10.83 11.52
N GLY A 394 -28.16 -11.52 10.38
CA GLY A 394 -27.60 -12.87 10.23
C GLY A 394 -26.26 -12.82 9.51
N ALA A 395 -25.28 -13.60 9.97
CA ALA A 395 -24.01 -13.81 9.27
C ALA A 395 -24.27 -14.00 7.77
N GLN A 396 -23.84 -13.02 6.98
CA GLN A 396 -24.10 -13.04 5.55
C GLN A 396 -23.47 -14.33 4.98
N PRO A 397 -24.12 -15.07 4.07
CA PRO A 397 -23.64 -16.38 3.60
C PRO A 397 -22.20 -16.38 3.06
N TRP A 398 -21.68 -15.23 2.63
CA TRP A 398 -20.27 -15.06 2.25
C TRP A 398 -19.30 -15.15 3.43
N ALA A 399 -19.70 -14.77 4.64
CA ALA A 399 -18.86 -14.85 5.84
C ALA A 399 -18.47 -16.31 6.16
N LYS A 400 -19.34 -17.27 5.83
CA LYS A 400 -19.06 -18.71 5.96
C LYS A 400 -18.09 -19.20 4.87
N LYS A 401 -18.18 -18.66 3.65
CA LYS A 401 -17.32 -19.03 2.50
C LYS A 401 -15.91 -18.42 2.57
N VAL A 402 -15.75 -17.30 3.29
CA VAL A 402 -14.43 -16.68 3.57
C VAL A 402 -13.57 -17.54 4.49
N ARG A 403 -14.17 -18.39 5.34
CA ARG A 403 -13.47 -19.19 6.34
C ARG A 403 -12.58 -20.29 5.74
N ASP A 404 -12.97 -20.85 4.59
CA ASP A 404 -12.27 -21.99 3.97
C ASP A 404 -11.12 -21.55 3.02
N GLN A 405 -10.91 -20.25 2.81
CA GLN A 405 -9.86 -19.67 1.94
C GLN A 405 -8.99 -18.63 2.66
N ARG A 406 -8.92 -18.68 4.00
CA ARG A 406 -8.19 -17.68 4.77
C ARG A 406 -6.69 -17.92 4.69
N TRP A 407 -5.95 -16.96 4.14
CA TRP A 407 -4.48 -16.93 4.27
C TRP A 407 -4.12 -16.87 5.76
N LEU A 408 -3.21 -17.73 6.19
CA LEU A 408 -2.80 -17.81 7.59
C LEU A 408 -1.41 -17.20 7.75
N LEU A 409 -1.25 -16.41 8.81
CA LEU A 409 0.05 -15.86 9.17
C LEU A 409 1.02 -17.01 9.51
N PRO A 410 2.16 -17.13 8.82
CA PRO A 410 3.16 -18.13 9.14
C PRO A 410 3.70 -17.96 10.55
N ASP A 411 4.14 -19.07 11.14
CA ASP A 411 4.85 -19.04 12.41
C ASP A 411 6.33 -19.27 12.16
N TYR A 412 7.19 -18.43 12.73
CA TYR A 412 8.65 -18.51 12.62
C TYR A 412 9.23 -18.77 14.02
N PRO A 413 9.36 -20.04 14.45
CA PRO A 413 9.97 -20.39 15.73
C PRO A 413 11.42 -19.90 15.90
N GLU A 414 12.12 -19.70 14.78
CA GLU A 414 13.51 -19.27 14.71
C GLU A 414 13.69 -17.82 15.16
N MET A 415 12.63 -17.00 15.06
CA MET A 415 12.69 -15.61 15.51
C MET A 415 12.70 -15.52 17.05
N CYS A 416 13.66 -14.77 17.58
CA CYS A 416 13.94 -14.60 19.01
C CYS A 416 12.79 -13.97 19.84
N TRP A 417 11.69 -13.52 19.24
CA TRP A 417 10.58 -12.90 19.98
C TRP A 417 9.90 -13.85 20.98
N ARG A 418 10.08 -15.17 20.84
CA ARG A 418 9.57 -16.17 21.80
C ARG A 418 10.51 -16.43 22.98
N SER A 419 11.82 -16.21 22.84
CA SER A 419 12.83 -16.76 23.76
C SER A 419 13.62 -15.73 24.59
N ARG A 420 13.37 -14.42 24.47
CA ARG A 420 13.99 -13.41 25.37
C ARG A 420 13.02 -12.30 25.77
N SER A 421 12.32 -12.52 26.88
CA SER A 421 11.52 -11.50 27.57
C SER A 421 12.35 -10.48 28.35
N ALA A 422 13.67 -10.65 28.47
CA ALA A 422 14.49 -9.88 29.40
C ALA A 422 15.15 -8.61 28.81
N ALA A 423 15.35 -8.50 27.49
CA ALA A 423 16.15 -7.42 26.91
C ALA A 423 15.36 -6.16 26.49
N TRP A 424 14.03 -6.21 26.46
CA TRP A 424 13.22 -5.19 25.76
C TRP A 424 12.02 -4.63 26.52
N GLY A 425 11.89 -4.87 27.83
CA GLY A 425 10.84 -4.25 28.67
C GLY A 425 9.38 -4.51 28.26
N VAL A 426 9.13 -5.28 27.20
CA VAL A 426 7.80 -5.60 26.68
C VAL A 426 7.51 -7.07 26.97
N SER A 427 6.75 -7.32 28.02
CA SER A 427 6.28 -8.64 28.41
C SER A 427 5.15 -9.10 27.45
N VAL A 428 5.38 -10.19 26.72
CA VAL A 428 4.34 -10.89 25.96
C VAL A 428 3.66 -11.90 26.90
N PRO A 429 2.33 -11.89 27.09
CA PRO A 429 1.67 -12.94 27.87
C PRO A 429 1.76 -14.28 27.13
N PRO A 430 1.96 -15.41 27.84
CA PRO A 430 2.09 -16.71 27.22
C PRO A 430 0.81 -17.07 26.44
N SER A 431 0.98 -17.55 25.21
CA SER A 431 -0.11 -18.15 24.45
C SER A 431 -0.62 -19.37 25.20
N THR A 432 -1.93 -19.48 25.41
CA THR A 432 -2.57 -20.68 25.96
C THR A 432 -2.23 -21.88 25.10
N ALA A 433 -1.29 -22.70 25.58
CA ALA A 433 -0.97 -23.99 25.00
C ALA A 433 -2.20 -24.89 25.09
N ARG A 434 -2.55 -25.51 23.96
CA ARG A 434 -3.54 -26.58 23.90
C ARG A 434 -3.09 -27.69 24.83
N SER A 435 -3.97 -28.10 25.74
CA SER A 435 -3.76 -29.21 26.65
C SER A 435 -3.44 -30.48 25.87
N SER A 436 -2.29 -31.05 26.20
CA SER A 436 -1.92 -32.44 25.95
C SER A 436 -3.00 -33.38 26.48
N LEU A 437 -3.55 -34.22 25.61
CA LEU A 437 -4.16 -35.48 26.00
C LEU A 437 -3.20 -36.59 25.56
N THR A 438 -2.53 -37.17 26.54
CA THR A 438 -1.75 -38.40 26.42
C THR A 438 -2.66 -39.62 26.50
N GLU A 439 -2.31 -40.61 25.68
CA GLU A 439 -2.49 -42.06 25.85
C GLU A 439 -3.92 -42.62 25.95
N ASP A 440 -4.31 -43.37 24.92
CA ASP A 440 -4.57 -44.79 25.18
C ASP A 440 -4.13 -45.67 24.00
N SER A 441 -3.50 -46.77 24.38
CA SER A 441 -2.91 -47.79 23.53
C SER A 441 -3.95 -48.86 23.20
N ARG A 442 -3.98 -49.34 21.95
CA ARG A 442 -4.37 -50.73 21.62
C ARG A 442 -4.02 -51.08 20.17
N SER A 443 -3.02 -51.94 20.08
CA SER A 443 -2.68 -52.79 18.94
C SER A 443 -3.88 -53.55 18.35
N ARG A 444 -3.95 -53.66 17.01
CA ARG A 444 -4.26 -54.92 16.29
C ARG A 444 -4.08 -54.78 14.76
N SER A 445 -2.97 -55.36 14.30
CA SER A 445 -2.76 -56.20 13.11
C SER A 445 -3.78 -56.24 11.95
N PHE A 446 -3.23 -56.10 10.75
CA PHE A 446 -3.46 -56.85 9.49
C PHE A 446 -4.89 -56.91 8.90
N TRP A 447 -5.03 -56.49 7.63
CA TRP A 447 -5.40 -57.32 6.46
C TRP A 447 -5.64 -56.40 5.24
N SER A 448 -4.86 -56.62 4.17
CA SER A 448 -5.25 -56.47 2.76
C SER A 448 -5.37 -57.92 2.23
N PRO A 449 -6.15 -58.29 1.18
CA PRO A 449 -6.28 -57.58 -0.10
C PRO A 449 -7.68 -57.66 -0.76
N GLY A 450 -7.88 -57.02 -1.92
CA GLY A 450 -9.03 -57.33 -2.76
C GLY A 450 -9.41 -56.27 -3.79
N THR A 451 -8.80 -56.39 -4.97
CA THR A 451 -9.20 -55.82 -6.27
C THR A 451 -10.69 -55.99 -6.60
N TYR A 452 -11.31 -54.98 -7.21
CA TYR A 452 -12.20 -55.20 -8.36
C TYR A 452 -12.25 -53.97 -9.28
N SER A 453 -12.19 -54.28 -10.58
CA SER A 453 -12.18 -53.44 -11.76
C SER A 453 -13.59 -53.24 -12.31
N SER A 454 -13.86 -52.07 -12.90
CA SER A 454 -14.58 -51.82 -14.18
C SER A 454 -14.87 -50.31 -14.27
N ALA A 455 -14.24 -49.54 -15.16
CA ALA A 455 -14.57 -49.38 -16.60
C ALA A 455 -16.06 -49.05 -16.79
N SER A 456 -16.47 -47.89 -17.34
CA SER A 456 -16.25 -47.53 -18.75
C SER A 456 -16.66 -46.08 -19.03
N SER A 457 -15.84 -45.42 -19.88
CA SER A 457 -16.20 -44.54 -21.03
C SER A 457 -16.97 -43.21 -20.75
N VAL A 458 -16.74 -42.09 -21.44
CA VAL A 458 -16.34 -41.83 -22.84
C VAL A 458 -15.53 -40.52 -22.92
N ALA A 459 -14.62 -40.49 -23.88
CA ALA A 459 -13.69 -39.44 -24.26
C ALA A 459 -14.33 -38.14 -24.82
N ALA A 460 -13.55 -37.05 -24.77
CA ALA A 460 -13.38 -36.14 -25.90
C ALA A 460 -12.06 -35.38 -25.72
N ASP A 461 -11.08 -35.75 -26.54
CA ASP A 461 -9.89 -34.96 -26.83
C ASP A 461 -10.29 -33.62 -27.46
N ASP A 462 -9.55 -32.55 -27.17
CA ASP A 462 -9.08 -31.67 -28.24
C ASP A 462 -7.92 -30.77 -27.78
N ILE A 463 -6.83 -30.94 -28.52
CA ILE A 463 -5.59 -30.17 -28.54
C ILE A 463 -5.87 -28.85 -29.26
N TRP A 464 -5.45 -27.70 -28.72
CA TRP A 464 -5.14 -26.54 -29.57
C TRP A 464 -4.03 -25.66 -28.96
N LEU A 465 -2.91 -25.61 -29.68
CA LEU A 465 -1.76 -24.70 -29.54
C LEU A 465 -2.12 -23.30 -30.11
N PRO A 466 -1.32 -22.24 -29.83
CA PRO A 466 -1.77 -20.85 -29.92
C PRO A 466 -1.65 -20.22 -31.32
N SER A 467 -2.63 -19.42 -31.71
CA SER A 467 -2.58 -18.57 -32.91
C SER A 467 -1.85 -17.26 -32.65
N HIS A 468 -0.54 -17.29 -32.90
CA HIS A 468 0.32 -16.14 -33.14
C HIS A 468 0.40 -15.94 -34.66
N GLU A 469 -0.52 -15.18 -35.25
CA GLU A 469 -0.39 -14.53 -36.58
C GLU A 469 -1.74 -13.90 -36.93
N LEU A 470 -1.82 -12.57 -36.86
CA LEU A 470 -2.79 -11.65 -37.49
C LEU A 470 -2.73 -10.31 -36.75
N ARG A 471 -1.58 -9.64 -36.80
CA ARG A 471 -1.38 -8.22 -36.44
C ARG A 471 -0.01 -7.73 -36.92
N LYS A 472 0.28 -7.94 -38.21
CA LYS A 472 1.48 -7.39 -38.86
C LYS A 472 1.21 -6.73 -40.22
N GLU A 473 -0.04 -6.56 -40.66
CA GLU A 473 -0.35 -6.01 -41.99
C GLU A 473 -1.07 -4.65 -42.03
N GLU A 474 -1.22 -3.93 -40.91
CA GLU A 474 -1.84 -2.59 -40.91
C GLU A 474 -0.88 -1.42 -40.62
N ALA A 475 0.43 -1.66 -40.51
CA ALA A 475 1.43 -0.63 -40.22
C ALA A 475 2.39 -0.32 -41.39
N ALA A 476 2.15 -0.86 -42.59
CA ALA A 476 2.99 -0.66 -43.76
C ALA A 476 2.19 -0.13 -44.95
N ARG A 477 1.66 1.10 -44.82
CA ARG A 477 1.25 1.93 -45.96
C ARG A 477 0.97 3.36 -45.48
N ARG A 478 1.99 4.22 -45.55
CA ARG A 478 1.95 5.66 -45.94
C ARG A 478 3.08 6.47 -45.28
N VAL A 479 4.19 6.53 -46.00
CA VAL A 479 5.17 7.63 -46.06
C VAL A 479 5.38 7.79 -47.58
N ASP A 480 4.96 8.86 -48.25
CA ASP A 480 5.73 10.10 -48.44
C ASP A 480 4.87 11.23 -49.06
N THR A 481 4.92 12.45 -48.49
CA THR A 481 5.15 13.75 -49.18
C THR A 481 5.08 14.93 -48.18
N PRO A 482 6.06 15.87 -48.12
CA PRO A 482 5.99 17.08 -47.30
C PRO A 482 5.77 18.36 -48.16
N PRO A 483 5.69 19.59 -47.60
CA PRO A 483 4.51 20.19 -46.99
C PRO A 483 4.08 21.51 -47.70
N ALA A 484 2.86 21.99 -47.42
CA ALA A 484 2.44 23.38 -47.73
C ALA A 484 2.26 24.16 -46.42
N ARG A 485 3.00 25.28 -46.28
CA ARG A 485 2.86 26.27 -45.19
C ARG A 485 1.58 27.10 -45.37
N PRO A 486 0.96 27.58 -44.29
CA PRO A 486 0.22 28.83 -44.32
C PRO A 486 0.87 29.92 -43.44
N ASP A 487 0.81 31.13 -43.98
CA ASP A 487 1.38 32.38 -43.50
C ASP A 487 0.85 32.85 -42.14
N TRP A 488 1.74 33.43 -41.33
CA TRP A 488 1.40 34.28 -40.19
C TRP A 488 2.10 35.64 -40.32
N PRO A 489 1.41 36.75 -40.00
CA PRO A 489 1.92 38.10 -40.26
C PRO A 489 2.99 38.54 -39.25
N LEU A 490 3.95 39.30 -39.78
CA LEU A 490 5.06 39.93 -39.06
C LEU A 490 4.55 40.95 -38.02
N ALA A 491 4.85 40.71 -36.75
CA ALA A 491 4.80 41.72 -35.70
C ALA A 491 6.21 42.25 -35.41
N THR A 492 6.40 43.53 -35.69
CA THR A 492 7.56 44.37 -35.41
C THR A 492 7.89 44.44 -33.92
N ILE A 493 9.16 44.23 -33.55
CA ILE A 493 9.73 44.62 -32.24
C ILE A 493 10.70 45.79 -32.49
N PRO A 494 10.61 46.89 -31.71
CA PRO A 494 11.42 48.08 -31.93
C PRO A 494 12.87 47.92 -31.46
N SER A 495 13.75 48.62 -32.17
CA SER A 495 15.17 48.80 -31.93
C SER A 495 15.50 49.32 -30.53
N CYS A 496 16.51 48.75 -29.87
CA CYS A 496 17.31 49.45 -28.88
C CYS A 496 18.78 49.37 -29.32
N SER A 497 19.35 50.56 -29.51
CA SER A 497 20.70 50.88 -29.94
C SER A 497 21.67 50.96 -28.75
N SER A 498 22.97 50.94 -29.06
CA SER A 498 24.16 51.18 -28.20
C SER A 498 24.63 49.99 -27.36
N CYS A 499 25.69 49.29 -27.79
CA CYS A 499 27.13 49.55 -27.54
C CYS A 499 27.61 48.67 -26.37
N GLU A 500 28.76 48.01 -26.35
CA GLU A 500 29.86 47.71 -27.29
C GLU A 500 30.82 46.78 -26.50
N HIS A 501 31.55 45.91 -27.20
CA HIS A 501 32.73 45.14 -26.72
C HIS A 501 32.48 44.10 -25.59
N CYS A 502 32.76 42.80 -25.73
CA CYS A 502 34.05 42.24 -26.15
C CYS A 502 33.97 40.72 -26.39
N SER A 503 34.41 40.33 -27.59
CA SER A 503 35.17 39.13 -27.98
C SER A 503 34.88 37.73 -27.39
N LYS A 504 34.36 36.88 -28.31
CA LYS A 504 34.98 35.64 -28.84
C LYS A 504 35.54 34.60 -27.84
N ASN A 505 34.91 33.42 -27.78
CA ASN A 505 35.40 32.20 -28.46
C ASN A 505 34.39 31.05 -28.31
N THR A 506 33.85 30.53 -29.43
CA THR A 506 34.06 29.16 -29.98
C THR A 506 33.64 28.02 -29.05
N GLY A 507 32.78 27.07 -29.42
CA GLY A 507 32.14 26.81 -30.69
C GLY A 507 31.28 25.54 -30.60
N VAL A 508 30.15 25.61 -31.31
CA VAL A 508 29.48 24.58 -32.12
C VAL A 508 29.36 23.16 -31.55
N CYS A 509 28.10 22.92 -31.15
CA CYS A 509 27.22 21.76 -31.28
C CYS A 509 27.72 20.49 -31.98
#